data_AF-A0A932QKP9-F1
#
_entry.id   AF-A0A932QKP9-F1
#
_cell.length_a   1.000
_cell.length_b   1.000
_cell.length_c   1.000
_cell.angle_alpha   90.00
_cell.angle_beta   90.00
_cell.angle_gamma   90.00
#
_symmetry.space_group_name_H-M   'P 1'
#
loop_
_entity.id
_entity.type
_entity.pdbx_description
1 polymer ?
#
loop_
_entity_poly.entity_id
_entity_poly.type
_entity_poly.pdbx_seq_one_letter_code
_entity_poly.pdbx_strand_id
1 'polypeptide(L)'
;MVIRLLTAQDLEELLGKKYFYRQSIYRMAEDGLVASYEVDGIYYFSAEEVITKALQRLGQRIRRRFPWLDTRRLRVKYDEETGKEIVIYGFADGRILRANTEEETEEELLQKVEILRKEVNTMPDMPIEPGVPHGPPPPPPGHGPHGPGPGPEEHHREILDMLRRLEERLERIERKLG
;
A
#
# COMPACT_ATOMS: atom_id res chain seq x y z
N MET A 1 -27.73 0.90 5.39
CA MET A 1 -27.09 0.44 4.15
C MET A 1 -27.73 -0.88 3.77
N VAL A 2 -28.30 -1.01 2.57
CA VAL A 2 -28.99 -2.25 2.14
C VAL A 2 -27.92 -3.24 1.71
N ILE A 3 -27.84 -4.40 2.37
CA ILE A 3 -26.93 -5.48 1.97
C ILE A 3 -27.40 -5.98 0.60
N ARG A 4 -26.62 -5.70 -0.45
CA ARG A 4 -26.93 -6.14 -1.80
C ARG A 4 -26.36 -7.55 -2.00
N LEU A 5 -27.26 -8.54 -1.89
CA LEU A 5 -26.95 -9.93 -2.20
C LEU A 5 -27.03 -10.16 -3.71
N LEU A 6 -25.98 -10.73 -4.27
CA LEU A 6 -25.81 -10.91 -5.71
C LEU A 6 -25.34 -12.35 -6.00
N THR A 7 -25.68 -12.87 -7.17
CA THR A 7 -25.14 -14.16 -7.60
C THR A 7 -23.63 -14.03 -7.89
N ALA A 8 -22.89 -15.14 -7.89
CA ALA A 8 -21.48 -15.11 -8.27
C ALA A 8 -21.27 -14.57 -9.70
N GLN A 9 -22.24 -14.76 -10.60
CA GLN A 9 -22.20 -14.22 -11.96
C GLN A 9 -22.40 -12.70 -11.98
N ASP A 10 -23.36 -12.19 -11.20
CA ASP A 10 -23.56 -10.74 -11.10
C ASP A 10 -22.35 -10.05 -10.47
N LEU A 11 -21.73 -10.69 -9.48
CA LEU A 11 -20.50 -10.18 -8.85
C LEU A 11 -19.30 -10.19 -9.81
N GLU A 12 -19.17 -11.21 -10.64
CA GLU A 12 -18.12 -11.28 -11.67
C GLU A 12 -18.24 -10.09 -12.64
N GLU A 13 -19.45 -9.80 -13.11
CA GLU A 13 -19.73 -8.65 -13.99
C GLU A 13 -19.55 -7.30 -13.29
N LEU A 14 -19.95 -7.22 -12.01
CA LEU A 14 -19.86 -5.99 -11.22
C LEU A 14 -18.43 -5.65 -10.80
N LEU A 15 -17.66 -6.65 -10.34
CA LEU A 15 -16.36 -6.46 -9.70
C LEU A 15 -15.19 -6.66 -10.67
N GLY A 16 -15.42 -7.28 -11.83
CA GLY A 16 -14.43 -7.49 -12.87
C GLY A 16 -14.04 -8.96 -13.01
N LYS A 17 -14.30 -9.49 -14.20
CA LYS A 17 -14.30 -10.92 -14.50
C LYS A 17 -12.94 -11.62 -14.46
N LYS A 18 -11.83 -10.90 -14.62
CA LYS A 18 -10.49 -11.50 -14.59
C LYS A 18 -9.96 -11.66 -13.19
N TYR A 19 -10.28 -10.73 -12.29
CA TYR A 19 -9.89 -10.82 -10.89
C TYR A 19 -10.91 -11.58 -10.04
N PHE A 20 -12.20 -11.21 -10.17
CA PHE A 20 -13.30 -11.78 -9.40
C PHE A 20 -14.08 -12.84 -10.19
N TYR A 21 -13.36 -13.80 -10.77
CA TYR A 21 -13.98 -14.90 -11.51
C TYR A 21 -14.88 -15.74 -10.58
N ARG A 22 -16.06 -16.13 -11.04
CA ARG A 22 -17.12 -16.80 -10.27
C ARG A 22 -16.64 -18.01 -9.46
N GLN A 23 -15.74 -18.82 -10.01
CA GLN A 23 -15.19 -19.99 -9.32
C GLN A 23 -14.35 -19.62 -8.09
N SER A 24 -13.70 -18.45 -8.12
CA SER A 24 -12.98 -17.92 -6.95
C SER A 24 -13.95 -17.57 -5.82
N ILE A 25 -15.10 -16.99 -6.15
CA ILE A 25 -16.15 -16.65 -5.18
C ILE A 25 -16.71 -17.91 -4.51
N TYR A 26 -17.03 -18.94 -5.30
CA TYR A 26 -17.48 -20.22 -4.75
C TYR A 26 -16.42 -20.87 -3.85
N ARG A 27 -15.15 -20.90 -4.28
CA ARG A 27 -14.06 -21.42 -3.44
C ARG A 27 -13.91 -20.65 -2.14
N MET A 28 -14.04 -19.32 -2.17
CA MET A 28 -14.02 -18.53 -0.93
C MET A 28 -15.15 -18.90 0.01
N ALA A 29 -16.33 -19.26 -0.50
CA ALA A 29 -17.44 -19.71 0.31
C ALA A 29 -17.22 -21.13 0.86
N GLU A 30 -16.71 -22.05 0.03
CA GLU A 30 -16.31 -23.40 0.45
C GLU A 30 -15.23 -23.38 1.54
N ASP A 31 -14.25 -22.47 1.42
CA ASP A 31 -13.20 -22.22 2.40
C ASP A 31 -13.73 -21.52 3.68
N GLY A 32 -15.01 -21.18 3.74
CA GLY A 32 -15.64 -20.47 4.87
C GLY A 32 -15.19 -19.02 5.03
N LEU A 33 -14.61 -18.41 3.99
CA LEU A 33 -14.12 -17.03 4.01
C LEU A 33 -15.22 -16.00 3.82
N VAL A 34 -16.23 -16.32 3.00
CA VAL A 34 -17.41 -15.49 2.74
C VAL A 34 -18.68 -16.29 3.03
N ALA A 35 -19.73 -15.63 3.50
CA ALA A 35 -21.02 -16.27 3.67
C ALA A 35 -21.72 -16.47 2.31
N SER A 36 -22.38 -17.62 2.15
CA SER A 36 -23.29 -17.88 1.04
C SER A 36 -24.72 -18.01 1.56
N TYR A 37 -25.68 -17.55 0.76
CA TYR A 37 -27.11 -17.60 1.06
C TYR A 37 -27.80 -18.33 -0.09
N GLU A 38 -28.45 -19.45 0.21
CA GLU A 38 -29.16 -20.25 -0.81
C GLU A 38 -30.64 -19.90 -0.84
N VAL A 39 -31.16 -19.59 -2.02
CA VAL A 39 -32.59 -19.39 -2.29
C VAL A 39 -32.93 -20.15 -3.57
N ASP A 40 -33.87 -21.10 -3.48
CA ASP A 40 -34.31 -21.93 -4.61
C ASP A 40 -33.15 -22.62 -5.37
N GLY A 41 -32.11 -23.06 -4.64
CA GLY A 41 -30.92 -23.70 -5.23
C GLY A 41 -29.90 -22.74 -5.84
N ILE A 42 -30.12 -21.43 -5.72
CA ILE A 42 -29.21 -20.38 -6.21
C ILE A 42 -28.46 -19.76 -5.03
N TYR A 43 -27.15 -19.66 -5.15
CA TYR A 43 -26.29 -19.05 -4.14
C TYR A 43 -26.09 -17.55 -4.39
N TYR A 44 -26.25 -16.78 -3.32
CA TYR A 44 -26.04 -15.35 -3.27
C TYR A 44 -24.97 -14.99 -2.25
N PHE A 45 -24.27 -13.89 -2.53
CA PHE A 45 -23.12 -13.42 -1.75
C PHE A 45 -23.19 -11.91 -1.55
N SER A 46 -22.61 -11.43 -0.46
CA SER A 46 -22.42 -9.99 -0.22
C SER A 46 -21.24 -9.46 -1.02
N ALA A 47 -21.45 -8.45 -1.86
CA ALA A 47 -20.38 -7.82 -2.62
C ALA A 47 -19.26 -7.26 -1.72
N GLU A 48 -19.63 -6.57 -0.66
CA GLU A 48 -18.71 -5.96 0.30
C GLU A 48 -17.85 -7.02 1.01
N GLU A 49 -18.46 -8.14 1.38
CA GLU A 49 -17.75 -9.25 2.03
C GLU A 49 -16.77 -9.90 1.06
N VAL A 50 -17.21 -10.16 -0.18
CA VAL A 50 -16.36 -10.74 -1.23
C VAL A 50 -15.16 -9.84 -1.52
N ILE A 51 -15.36 -8.53 -1.70
CA ILE A 51 -14.28 -7.56 -1.89
C ILE A 51 -13.33 -7.60 -0.69
N THR A 52 -13.86 -7.42 0.52
CA THR A 52 -13.04 -7.33 1.75
C THR A 52 -12.18 -8.56 1.93
N LYS A 53 -12.76 -9.75 1.76
CA LYS A 53 -12.05 -11.03 1.93
C LYS A 53 -11.04 -11.27 0.82
N ALA A 54 -11.35 -10.92 -0.42
CA ALA A 54 -10.40 -10.98 -1.53
C ALA A 54 -9.19 -10.06 -1.28
N LEU A 55 -9.40 -8.81 -0.88
CA LEU A 55 -8.32 -7.87 -0.57
C LEU A 55 -7.47 -8.33 0.62
N GLN A 56 -8.09 -8.89 1.66
CA GLN A 56 -7.36 -9.48 2.79
C GLN A 56 -6.49 -10.66 2.34
N ARG A 57 -7.04 -11.56 1.52
CA ARG A 57 -6.32 -12.71 0.96
C ARG A 57 -5.14 -12.24 0.10
N LEU A 58 -5.35 -11.29 -0.80
CA LEU A 58 -4.29 -10.68 -1.62
C LEU A 58 -3.20 -10.07 -0.74
N GLY A 59 -3.59 -9.26 0.26
CA GLY A 59 -2.65 -8.65 1.20
C GLY A 59 -1.80 -9.67 1.94
N GLN A 60 -2.40 -10.78 2.40
CA GLN A 60 -1.65 -11.88 3.01
C GLN A 60 -0.71 -12.57 2.01
N ARG A 61 -1.16 -12.79 0.77
CA ARG A 61 -0.36 -13.44 -0.29
C ARG A 61 0.85 -12.58 -0.65
N ILE A 62 0.67 -11.26 -0.77
CA ILE A 62 1.77 -10.29 -0.97
C ILE A 62 2.76 -10.36 0.18
N ARG A 63 2.30 -10.30 1.44
CA ARG A 63 3.17 -10.35 2.62
C ARG A 63 4.00 -11.65 2.68
N ARG A 64 3.39 -12.79 2.34
CA ARG A 64 4.07 -14.10 2.33
C ARG A 64 5.07 -14.22 1.18
N ARG A 65 4.71 -13.75 -0.02
CA ARG A 65 5.53 -13.89 -1.23
C ARG A 65 6.65 -12.84 -1.28
N PHE A 66 6.45 -11.67 -0.70
CA PHE A 66 7.35 -10.52 -0.77
C PHE A 66 7.70 -10.00 0.64
N PRO A 67 8.46 -10.77 1.44
CA PRO A 67 8.82 -10.40 2.81
C PRO A 67 9.71 -9.15 2.90
N TRP A 68 10.27 -8.68 1.77
CA TRP A 68 11.05 -7.46 1.67
C TRP A 68 10.20 -6.18 1.71
N LEU A 69 8.88 -6.29 1.52
CA LEU A 69 7.96 -5.16 1.66
C LEU A 69 7.71 -4.84 3.13
N ASP A 70 7.72 -3.54 3.49
CA ASP A 70 7.28 -3.10 4.81
C ASP A 70 5.78 -3.34 4.98
N THR A 71 5.47 -4.48 5.61
CA THR A 71 4.10 -4.94 5.88
C THR A 71 3.27 -3.96 6.70
N ARG A 72 3.90 -3.05 7.47
CA ARG A 72 3.18 -2.02 8.26
C ARG A 72 2.56 -0.97 7.36
N ARG A 73 3.24 -0.64 6.26
CA ARG A 73 2.82 0.37 5.28
C ARG A 73 1.95 -0.21 4.18
N LEU A 74 2.07 -1.51 3.89
CA LEU A 74 1.27 -2.17 2.86
C LEU A 74 -0.24 -1.99 3.11
N ARG A 75 -0.94 -1.45 2.12
CA ARG A 75 -2.40 -1.32 2.09
C ARG A 75 -2.90 -1.77 0.72
N VAL A 76 -3.97 -2.54 0.72
CA VAL A 76 -4.67 -3.00 -0.50
C VAL A 76 -6.10 -2.47 -0.40
N LYS A 77 -6.56 -1.80 -1.44
CA LYS A 77 -7.91 -1.23 -1.52
C LYS A 77 -8.54 -1.59 -2.86
N TYR A 78 -9.86 -1.64 -2.87
CA TYR A 78 -10.66 -1.59 -4.08
C TYR A 78 -11.08 -0.14 -4.30
N ASP A 79 -10.87 0.39 -5.50
CA ASP A 79 -11.28 1.73 -5.86
C ASP A 79 -12.77 1.71 -6.23
N GLU A 80 -13.59 2.30 -5.38
CA GLU A 80 -15.04 2.39 -5.59
C GLU A 80 -15.42 3.54 -6.53
N GLU A 81 -14.55 4.54 -6.73
CA GLU A 81 -14.84 5.71 -7.59
C GLU A 81 -14.66 5.36 -9.06
N THR A 82 -13.58 4.66 -9.40
CA THR A 82 -13.39 4.15 -10.76
C THR A 82 -14.18 2.87 -11.00
N GLY A 83 -14.42 2.10 -9.94
CA GLY A 83 -14.98 0.76 -10.02
C GLY A 83 -14.01 -0.18 -10.73
N LYS A 84 -13.84 -1.40 -10.23
CA LYS A 84 -13.03 -2.44 -10.89
C LYS A 84 -11.54 -2.14 -10.94
N GLU A 85 -11.01 -1.41 -9.96
CA GLU A 85 -9.56 -1.29 -9.77
C GLU A 85 -9.15 -1.76 -8.38
N ILE A 86 -8.05 -2.50 -8.32
CA ILE A 86 -7.35 -2.81 -7.07
C ILE A 86 -6.09 -1.97 -6.99
N VAL A 87 -5.92 -1.29 -5.85
CA VAL A 87 -4.81 -0.38 -5.60
C VAL A 87 -3.98 -0.87 -4.43
N ILE A 88 -2.66 -0.97 -4.65
CA ILE A 88 -1.68 -1.34 -3.63
C ILE A 88 -0.80 -0.14 -3.32
N TYR A 89 -0.72 0.19 -2.02
CA TYR A 89 0.12 1.25 -1.46
C TYR A 89 1.16 0.68 -0.50
N GLY A 90 2.14 1.52 -0.14
CA GLY A 90 3.10 1.23 0.92
C GLY A 90 4.45 0.70 0.43
N PHE A 91 4.76 0.89 -0.85
CA PHE A 91 6.09 0.66 -1.40
C PHE A 91 7.08 1.71 -0.89
N ALA A 92 8.34 1.33 -0.69
CA ALA A 92 9.35 2.19 -0.09
C ALA A 92 9.69 3.44 -0.93
N ASP A 93 9.55 3.32 -2.25
CA ASP A 93 9.75 4.38 -3.24
C ASP A 93 8.52 5.29 -3.43
N GLY A 94 7.44 5.05 -2.67
CA GLY A 94 6.20 5.82 -2.74
C GLY A 94 5.33 5.51 -3.97
N ARG A 95 5.69 4.52 -4.80
CA ARG A 95 4.87 4.12 -5.94
C ARG A 95 3.54 3.52 -5.48
N ILE A 96 2.57 3.54 -6.38
CA ILE A 96 1.25 2.93 -6.20
C ILE A 96 1.03 1.99 -7.38
N LEU A 97 0.71 0.73 -7.09
CA LEU A 97 0.33 -0.22 -8.13
C LEU A 97 -1.18 -0.24 -8.27
N ARG A 98 -1.65 -0.29 -9.51
CA ARG A 98 -3.05 -0.45 -9.87
C ARG A 98 -3.22 -1.66 -10.77
N ALA A 99 -4.33 -2.37 -10.59
CA ALA A 99 -4.79 -3.40 -11.52
C ALA A 99 -6.26 -3.20 -11.85
N ASN A 100 -6.57 -3.15 -13.14
CA ASN A 100 -7.95 -3.20 -13.60
C ASN A 100 -8.45 -4.65 -13.50
N THR A 101 -9.50 -4.90 -12.73
CA THR A 101 -10.00 -6.25 -12.44
C THR A 101 -10.75 -6.90 -13.61
N GLU A 102 -11.05 -6.16 -14.67
CA GLU A 102 -11.55 -6.70 -15.95
C GLU A 102 -10.43 -7.18 -16.86
N GLU A 103 -9.27 -6.50 -16.79
CA GLU A 103 -8.17 -6.66 -17.73
C GLU A 103 -7.02 -7.49 -17.14
N GLU A 104 -6.94 -7.57 -15.82
CA GLU A 104 -5.83 -8.18 -15.10
C GLU A 104 -6.30 -9.18 -14.04
N THR A 105 -5.52 -10.25 -13.92
CA THR A 105 -5.67 -11.28 -12.90
C THR A 105 -4.87 -10.93 -11.64
N GLU A 106 -5.18 -11.62 -10.53
CA GLU A 106 -4.38 -11.52 -9.30
C GLU A 106 -2.90 -11.85 -9.54
N GLU A 107 -2.62 -12.83 -10.40
CA GLU A 107 -1.26 -13.26 -10.72
C GLU A 107 -0.47 -12.18 -11.47
N GLU A 108 -1.10 -11.47 -12.41
CA GLU A 108 -0.48 -10.34 -13.13
C GLU A 108 -0.16 -9.18 -12.18
N LEU A 109 -1.07 -8.86 -11.25
CA LEU A 109 -0.80 -7.88 -10.20
C LEU A 109 0.37 -8.29 -9.30
N LEU A 110 0.47 -9.57 -8.92
CA LEU A 110 1.61 -10.07 -8.15
C LEU A 110 2.92 -10.00 -8.94
N GLN A 111 2.89 -10.21 -10.27
CA GLN A 111 4.06 -10.03 -11.12
C GLN A 111 4.51 -8.56 -11.17
N LYS A 112 3.58 -7.59 -11.22
CA LYS A 112 3.92 -6.16 -11.12
C LYS A 112 4.67 -5.85 -9.82
N VAL A 113 4.24 -6.42 -8.69
CA VAL A 113 4.94 -6.31 -7.40
C VAL A 113 6.35 -6.90 -7.47
N GLU A 114 6.51 -8.04 -8.15
CA GLU A 114 7.80 -8.70 -8.31
C GLU A 114 8.79 -7.89 -9.18
N ILE A 115 8.30 -7.24 -10.24
CA ILE A 115 9.10 -6.40 -11.13
C ILE A 115 9.67 -5.17 -10.38
N LEU A 116 8.91 -4.56 -9.47
CA LEU A 116 9.40 -3.43 -8.66
C LEU A 116 10.70 -3.76 -7.93
N ARG A 117 10.83 -4.99 -7.41
CA ARG A 117 12.08 -5.44 -6.78
C ARG A 117 13.24 -5.49 -7.77
N LYS A 118 12.99 -5.98 -8.99
CA LYS A 118 14.02 -6.07 -10.01
C LYS A 118 14.53 -4.69 -10.40
N GLU A 119 13.63 -3.71 -10.56
CA GLU A 119 14.01 -2.33 -10.87
C GLU A 119 14.87 -1.69 -9.76
N VAL A 120 14.50 -1.90 -8.48
CA VAL A 120 15.28 -1.41 -7.34
C VAL A 120 16.66 -2.09 -7.28
N ASN A 121 16.75 -3.38 -7.60
CA ASN A 121 18.00 -4.14 -7.63
C ASN A 121 18.84 -3.94 -8.91
N THR A 122 18.29 -3.31 -9.96
CA THR A 122 18.99 -3.04 -11.22
C THR A 122 19.30 -1.56 -11.43
N MET A 123 19.09 -0.71 -10.43
CA MET A 123 19.88 0.52 -10.36
C MET A 123 21.34 0.09 -10.18
N PRO A 124 22.22 0.29 -11.19
CA PRO A 124 23.63 0.05 -10.97
C PRO A 124 24.07 0.95 -9.83
N ASP A 125 24.79 0.39 -8.85
CA ASP A 125 25.72 1.21 -8.08
C ASP A 125 26.46 2.07 -9.09
N MET A 126 26.27 3.40 -9.01
CA MET A 126 27.01 4.32 -9.86
C MET A 126 28.48 3.90 -9.78
N PRO A 127 29.16 3.65 -10.92
CA PRO A 127 30.59 3.53 -10.89
C PRO A 127 31.11 4.86 -10.35
N ILE A 128 31.73 4.84 -9.16
CA ILE A 128 32.59 5.92 -8.73
C ILE A 128 33.73 5.94 -9.75
N GLU A 129 33.70 6.91 -10.67
CA GLU A 129 34.74 7.04 -11.68
C GLU A 129 36.13 7.13 -11.02
N PRO A 130 37.13 6.36 -11.48
CA PRO A 130 38.47 6.47 -10.95
C PRO A 130 39.19 7.68 -11.55
N GLY A 131 39.38 8.72 -10.74
CA GLY A 131 40.57 9.57 -10.83
C GLY A 131 40.36 11.08 -11.06
N VAL A 132 40.58 11.86 -9.99
CA VAL A 132 41.32 13.13 -10.09
C VAL A 132 42.38 13.10 -8.98
N PRO A 133 43.68 13.28 -9.25
CA PRO A 133 44.68 13.38 -8.20
C PRO A 133 44.52 14.75 -7.53
N HIS A 134 43.76 14.79 -6.44
CA HIS A 134 43.76 15.97 -5.58
C HIS A 134 45.15 16.11 -4.96
N GLY A 135 45.81 17.24 -5.22
CA GLY A 135 47.07 17.62 -4.56
C GLY A 135 46.92 17.63 -3.03
N PRO A 136 48.03 17.82 -2.28
CA PRO A 136 48.00 17.75 -0.83
C PRO A 136 46.92 18.66 -0.25
N PRO A 137 46.18 18.21 0.78
CA PRO A 137 45.09 18.97 1.34
C PRO A 137 45.60 20.32 1.87
N PRO A 138 44.80 21.40 1.76
CA PRO A 138 45.14 22.65 2.41
C PRO A 138 45.24 22.45 3.93
N PRO A 139 46.10 23.20 4.65
CA PRO A 139 46.19 23.10 6.09
C PRO A 139 44.83 23.46 6.74
N PRO A 140 44.49 22.83 7.88
CA PRO A 140 43.23 23.08 8.55
C PRO A 140 43.12 24.55 8.98
N PRO A 141 41.93 25.18 8.86
CA PRO A 141 41.70 26.49 9.45
C PRO A 141 41.87 26.40 10.97
N GLY A 142 42.62 27.36 11.52
CA GLY A 142 42.89 27.44 12.96
C GLY A 142 41.62 27.40 13.80
N HIS A 143 41.69 26.69 14.92
CA HIS A 143 40.65 26.65 15.94
C HIS A 143 40.35 28.05 16.46
N GLY A 144 39.20 28.59 16.05
CA GLY A 144 38.44 29.52 16.89
C GLY A 144 37.67 28.73 17.96
N PRO A 145 37.40 29.31 19.14
CA PRO A 145 36.66 28.61 20.19
C PRO A 145 35.23 28.32 19.69
N HIS A 146 34.92 27.03 19.57
CA HIS A 146 33.57 26.54 19.31
C HIS A 146 32.61 27.00 20.42
N GLY A 147 31.59 27.78 20.06
CA GLY A 147 30.36 27.83 20.85
C GLY A 147 29.69 26.46 20.82
N PRO A 148 28.98 26.05 21.89
CA PRO A 148 28.35 24.74 21.94
C PRO A 148 27.24 24.68 20.88
N GLY A 149 27.33 23.70 19.98
CA GLY A 149 26.24 23.36 19.07
C GLY A 149 25.02 22.86 19.86
N PRO A 150 23.81 22.98 19.30
CA PRO A 150 22.57 22.68 20.01
C PRO A 150 22.58 21.20 20.42
N GLY A 151 22.46 20.97 21.73
CA GLY A 151 22.45 19.63 22.30
C GLY A 151 21.18 18.87 21.90
N PRO A 152 21.15 17.55 22.11
CA PRO A 152 20.00 16.68 21.80
C PRO A 152 18.67 17.11 22.49
N GLU A 153 18.73 17.97 23.50
CA GLU A 153 17.55 18.56 24.15
C GLU A 153 16.85 19.64 23.31
N GLU A 154 17.57 20.36 22.46
CA GLU A 154 17.02 21.44 21.61
C GLU A 154 16.20 20.85 20.47
N HIS A 155 16.69 19.76 19.88
CA HIS A 155 15.99 18.98 18.87
C HIS A 155 14.71 18.32 19.42
N HIS A 156 14.73 17.91 20.70
CA HIS A 156 13.54 17.36 21.37
C HIS A 156 12.48 18.44 21.62
N ARG A 157 12.89 19.66 21.99
CA ARG A 157 11.98 20.81 22.14
C ARG A 157 11.32 21.19 20.82
N GLU A 158 12.07 21.23 19.72
CA GLU A 158 11.50 21.51 18.40
C GLU A 158 10.43 20.49 17.99
N ILE A 159 10.66 19.19 18.26
CA ILE A 159 9.71 18.13 17.96
C ILE A 159 8.43 18.32 18.79
N LEU A 160 8.54 18.64 20.08
CA LEU A 160 7.39 18.88 20.96
C LEU A 160 6.59 20.12 20.56
N ASP A 161 7.26 21.19 20.14
CA ASP A 161 6.61 22.40 19.62
C ASP A 161 5.84 22.11 18.31
N MET A 162 6.42 21.27 17.43
CA MET A 162 5.76 20.82 16.21
C MET A 162 4.50 19.99 16.50
N LEU A 163 4.55 19.08 17.47
CA LEU A 163 3.41 18.26 17.87
C LEU A 163 2.27 19.12 18.42
N ARG A 164 2.58 20.11 19.27
CA ARG A 164 1.58 21.04 19.81
C ARG A 164 0.87 21.84 18.71
N ARG A 165 1.62 22.31 17.70
CA ARG A 165 1.04 23.04 16.54
C ARG A 165 0.13 22.15 15.69
N LEU A 166 0.41 20.85 15.61
CA LEU A 166 -0.44 19.90 14.90
C LEU A 166 -1.75 19.65 15.66
N GLU A 167 -1.70 19.53 16.99
CA GLU A 167 -2.90 19.38 17.84
C GLU A 167 -3.82 20.61 17.74
N GLU A 168 -3.27 21.83 17.82
CA GLU A 168 -4.06 23.06 17.66
C GLU A 168 -4.70 23.19 16.26
N ARG A 169 -4.03 22.69 15.21
CA ARG A 169 -4.58 22.65 13.85
C ARG A 169 -5.72 21.63 13.74
N LEU A 170 -5.57 20.46 14.37
CA LEU A 170 -6.60 19.43 14.38
C LEU A 170 -7.86 19.91 15.11
N GLU A 171 -7.72 20.51 16.30
CA GLU A 171 -8.86 21.09 17.03
C GLU A 171 -9.60 22.17 16.23
N ARG A 172 -8.85 22.99 15.48
CA ARG A 172 -9.45 24.04 14.65
C ARG A 172 -10.17 23.47 13.42
N ILE A 173 -9.76 22.31 12.93
CA ILE A 173 -10.43 21.58 11.85
C ILE A 173 -11.69 20.90 12.38
N GLU A 174 -11.63 20.25 13.55
CA GLU A 174 -12.79 19.61 14.18
C GLU A 174 -13.89 20.63 14.52
N ARG A 175 -13.51 21.83 15.00
CA ARG A 175 -14.47 22.94 15.21
C ARG A 175 -15.09 23.52 13.94
N LYS A 176 -14.49 23.28 12.76
CA LYS A 176 -15.04 23.72 11.46
C LYS A 176 -15.88 22.63 10.77
N LEU A 177 -15.76 21.38 11.21
CA LEU A 177 -16.52 20.24 10.69
C LEU A 177 -17.73 19.89 11.59
N GLY A 178 -17.86 20.57 12.74
CA GLY A 178 -19.08 20.60 13.57
C GLY A 178 -20.12 21.57 13.04
#